data_AF-A0A381FQ52-F1
#
_entry.id   AF-A0A381FQ52-F1
#
_cell.length_a   1.000
_cell.length_b   1.000
_cell.length_c   1.000
_cell.angle_alpha   90.00
_cell.angle_beta   90.00
_cell.angle_gamma   90.00
#
_symmetry.space_group_name_H-M   'P 1'
#
loop_
_entity.id
_entity.type
_entity.pdbx_description
1 polymer ?
#
loop_
_entity_poly.entity_id
_entity_poly.type
_entity_poly.pdbx_seq_one_letter_code
_entity_poly.pdbx_strand_id
1 'polypeptide(L)'
;MPTAILLFGGEPSKYKERIAEQLQELWKYAEGVAKDELQNKENIDFKEIDSEKVNQTIEKINEVLKDKKVSSKVRQKLNYAKKNWADNLDKYKKQQEILEGRNSYSKTDTDATFMRMKEDHMRNKQLKPAYNLQISTHKQFILYYSIHPNPTDTKTLESHLQGFEESYHKVQKELVADAGYGSEENYKLLKSKK
;
A
#
# COMPACT_ATOMS: atom_id res chain seq x y z
N MET A 1 21.67 5.89 5.81
CA MET A 1 20.38 5.92 6.54
C MET A 1 19.39 5.05 5.79
N PRO A 2 18.63 4.16 6.46
CA PRO A 2 17.61 3.37 5.80
C PRO A 2 16.55 4.31 5.22
N THR A 3 16.33 4.25 3.91
CA THR A 3 15.32 5.07 3.24
C THR A 3 13.98 4.37 3.37
N ALA A 4 12.98 5.04 3.92
CA ALA A 4 11.64 4.51 4.03
C ALA A 4 10.94 4.42 2.66
N ILE A 5 10.16 3.37 2.42
CA ILE A 5 9.06 3.43 1.46
C ILE A 5 7.79 3.62 2.29
N LEU A 6 7.40 4.89 2.40
CA LEU A 6 6.16 5.30 3.06
C LEU A 6 5.13 5.52 1.96
N LEU A 7 4.13 4.64 1.87
CA LEU A 7 2.93 4.92 1.09
C LEU A 7 1.92 5.58 2.05
N PHE A 8 2.13 6.87 2.32
CA PHE A 8 1.18 7.68 3.09
C PHE A 8 -0.13 7.80 2.32
N GLY A 9 -1.18 7.08 2.72
CA GLY A 9 -2.60 7.43 2.48
C GLY A 9 -3.06 7.62 1.02
N GLY A 10 -2.18 7.35 0.07
CA GLY A 10 -2.50 7.12 -1.32
C GLY A 10 -2.66 5.63 -1.46
N GLU A 11 -3.86 5.12 -1.22
CA GLU A 11 -4.20 3.79 -1.71
C GLU A 11 -3.73 3.69 -3.17
N PRO A 12 -3.14 2.57 -3.58
CA PRO A 12 -2.77 2.32 -4.97
C PRO A 12 -3.92 2.55 -5.96
N SER A 13 -5.16 2.50 -5.48
CA SER A 13 -6.37 3.00 -6.15
C SER A 13 -6.18 4.43 -6.66
N LYS A 14 -5.80 5.39 -5.82
CA LYS A 14 -5.63 6.80 -6.21
C LYS A 14 -4.57 7.02 -7.28
N TYR A 15 -3.49 6.23 -7.28
CA TYR A 15 -2.47 6.32 -8.32
C TYR A 15 -2.98 5.76 -9.66
N LYS A 16 -3.64 4.60 -9.62
CA LYS A 16 -4.28 4.00 -10.80
C LYS A 16 -5.39 4.90 -11.35
N GLU A 17 -6.24 5.45 -10.49
CA GLU A 17 -7.29 6.43 -10.82
C GLU A 17 -6.69 7.67 -11.47
N ARG A 18 -5.61 8.23 -10.91
CA ARG A 18 -4.94 9.40 -11.50
C ARG A 18 -4.34 9.09 -12.87
N ILE A 19 -3.75 7.90 -13.07
CA ILE A 19 -3.31 7.47 -14.40
C ILE A 19 -4.53 7.37 -15.32
N ALA A 20 -5.63 6.78 -14.87
CA ALA A 20 -6.87 6.62 -15.63
C ALA A 20 -7.42 7.95 -16.13
N GLU A 21 -7.58 8.92 -15.23
CA GLU A 21 -8.02 10.28 -15.56
C GLU A 21 -7.10 10.92 -16.59
N GLN A 22 -5.78 10.81 -16.38
CA GLN A 22 -4.80 11.39 -17.29
C GLN A 22 -4.80 10.72 -18.68
N LEU A 23 -5.08 9.42 -18.75
CA LEU A 23 -5.19 8.66 -19.99
C LEU A 23 -6.48 9.02 -20.73
N GLN A 24 -7.60 9.18 -20.01
CA GLN A 24 -8.86 9.68 -20.54
C GLN A 24 -8.73 11.09 -21.12
N GLU A 25 -8.04 12.01 -20.43
CA GLU A 25 -7.77 13.36 -20.95
C GLU A 25 -6.98 13.32 -22.26
N LEU A 26 -5.94 12.48 -22.33
CA LEU A 26 -5.11 12.33 -23.53
C LEU A 26 -5.90 11.70 -24.69
N TRP A 27 -6.76 10.73 -24.38
CA TRP A 27 -7.65 10.12 -25.36
C TRP A 27 -8.67 11.12 -25.91
N LYS A 28 -9.36 11.88 -25.05
CA LYS A 28 -10.28 12.96 -25.47
C LYS A 28 -9.59 14.02 -26.31
N TYR A 29 -8.34 14.36 -25.99
CA TYR A 29 -7.56 15.28 -26.80
C TYR A 29 -7.25 14.70 -28.19
N ALA A 30 -6.85 13.43 -28.25
CA ALA A 30 -6.63 12.75 -29.52
C ALA A 30 -7.90 12.69 -30.37
N GLU A 31 -9.06 12.35 -29.79
CA GLU A 31 -10.38 12.38 -30.45
C GLU A 31 -10.73 13.77 -30.98
N GLY A 32 -10.50 14.82 -30.18
CA GLY A 32 -10.79 16.20 -30.59
C GLY A 32 -9.94 16.69 -31.78
N VAL A 33 -8.71 16.19 -31.89
CA VAL A 33 -7.76 16.53 -32.97
C VAL A 33 -7.93 15.61 -34.20
N ALA A 34 -8.52 14.43 -34.01
CA ALA A 34 -8.63 13.37 -35.01
C ALA A 34 -10.07 12.80 -35.13
N LYS A 35 -11.08 13.68 -35.20
CA LYS A 35 -12.51 13.29 -35.27
C LYS A 35 -12.83 12.26 -36.36
N ASP A 36 -12.13 12.30 -37.49
CA ASP A 36 -12.42 11.45 -38.65
C ASP A 36 -11.75 10.06 -38.59
N GLU A 37 -10.71 9.85 -37.77
CA GLU A 37 -9.96 8.58 -37.70
C GLU A 37 -10.36 7.69 -36.52
N LEU A 38 -11.06 8.25 -35.52
CA LEU A 38 -11.38 7.58 -34.25
C LEU A 38 -12.84 7.10 -34.12
N GLN A 39 -13.72 7.35 -35.11
CA GLN A 39 -15.12 6.91 -35.09
C GLN A 39 -15.33 5.39 -34.98
N ASN A 40 -14.27 4.58 -35.10
CA ASN A 40 -14.34 3.12 -35.15
C ASN A 40 -13.55 2.38 -34.05
N LYS A 41 -13.08 3.02 -32.98
CA LYS A 41 -12.33 2.30 -31.91
C LYS A 41 -12.93 2.50 -30.53
N GLU A 42 -13.58 1.42 -30.09
CA GLU A 42 -13.98 1.00 -28.74
C GLU A 42 -13.89 2.02 -27.60
N ASN A 43 -14.96 2.04 -26.81
CA ASN A 43 -15.00 2.66 -25.49
C ASN A 43 -13.94 1.99 -24.60
N ILE A 44 -12.74 2.57 -24.52
CA ILE A 44 -11.66 2.04 -23.67
C ILE A 44 -12.15 2.16 -22.22
N ASP A 45 -12.38 1.02 -21.57
CA ASP A 45 -12.72 1.03 -20.15
C ASP A 45 -11.44 1.26 -19.33
N PHE A 46 -11.31 2.48 -18.82
CA PHE A 46 -10.19 2.90 -17.98
C PHE A 46 -10.36 2.47 -16.50
N LYS A 47 -11.37 1.66 -16.15
CA LYS A 47 -11.53 1.14 -14.78
C LYS A 47 -10.54 0.02 -14.43
N GLU A 48 -10.10 -0.76 -15.41
CA GLU A 48 -9.14 -1.85 -15.23
C GLU A 48 -7.86 -1.61 -16.03
N ILE A 49 -7.02 -0.70 -15.50
CA ILE A 49 -5.75 -0.34 -16.12
C ILE A 49 -4.67 -1.33 -15.73
N ASP A 50 -4.14 -1.99 -16.75
CA ASP A 50 -2.96 -2.84 -16.68
C ASP A 50 -1.79 -2.20 -17.44
N SER A 51 -0.55 -2.54 -17.06
CA SER A 51 0.70 -2.01 -17.63
C SER A 51 0.71 -2.13 -19.16
N GLU A 52 0.22 -3.27 -19.69
CA GLU A 52 0.10 -3.52 -21.13
C GLU A 52 -0.94 -2.63 -21.82
N LYS A 53 -2.14 -2.49 -21.23
CA LYS A 53 -3.22 -1.64 -21.78
C LYS A 53 -2.81 -0.17 -21.83
N VAL A 54 -2.05 0.30 -20.84
CA VAL A 54 -1.48 1.65 -20.83
C VAL A 54 -0.56 1.86 -22.02
N ASN A 55 0.40 0.94 -22.23
CA ASN A 55 1.35 1.04 -23.33
C ASN A 55 0.64 1.04 -24.69
N GLN A 56 -0.27 0.09 -24.91
CA GLN A 56 -1.05 0.00 -26.15
C GLN A 56 -1.87 1.28 -26.41
N THR A 57 -2.48 1.86 -25.38
CA THR A 57 -3.29 3.07 -25.55
C THR A 57 -2.40 4.29 -25.84
N ILE A 58 -1.23 4.39 -25.20
CA ILE A 58 -0.25 5.46 -25.48
C ILE A 58 0.32 5.32 -26.90
N GLU A 59 0.58 4.10 -27.37
CA GLU A 59 1.02 3.85 -28.75
C GLU A 59 -0.04 4.26 -29.76
N LYS A 60 -1.31 3.84 -29.56
CA LYS A 60 -2.44 4.28 -30.39
C LYS A 60 -2.56 5.81 -30.42
N ILE A 61 -2.48 6.48 -29.27
CA ILE A 61 -2.53 7.95 -29.19
C ILE A 61 -1.36 8.56 -29.97
N ASN A 62 -0.14 8.01 -29.83
CA ASN A 62 1.04 8.52 -30.54
C ASN A 62 0.94 8.33 -32.06
N GLU A 63 0.38 7.22 -32.54
CA GLU A 63 0.14 7.00 -33.97
C GLU A 63 -0.84 8.02 -34.55
N VAL A 64 -1.99 8.21 -33.90
CA VAL A 64 -3.03 9.19 -34.33
C VAL A 64 -2.49 10.63 -34.34
N LEU A 65 -1.54 10.93 -33.46
CA LEU A 65 -0.98 12.26 -33.27
C LEU A 65 0.34 12.50 -34.03
N LYS A 66 0.87 11.51 -34.74
CA LYS A 66 2.21 11.56 -35.40
C LYS A 66 2.34 12.70 -36.40
N ASP A 67 1.31 12.90 -37.22
CA ASP A 67 1.32 13.87 -38.33
C ASP A 67 0.54 15.16 -38.02
N LYS A 68 0.07 15.34 -36.78
CA LYS A 68 -0.76 16.48 -36.37
C LYS A 68 0.01 17.49 -35.50
N LYS A 69 -0.41 18.75 -35.56
CA LYS A 69 0.11 19.82 -34.69
C LYS A 69 -0.42 19.63 -33.27
N VAL A 70 0.39 19.00 -32.44
CA VAL A 70 0.10 18.76 -31.01
C VAL A 70 0.80 19.82 -30.16
N SER A 71 0.14 20.24 -29.08
CA SER A 71 0.77 21.13 -28.10
C SER A 71 1.99 20.49 -27.44
N SER A 72 3.04 21.28 -27.19
CA SER A 72 4.28 20.80 -26.55
C SER A 72 4.01 20.08 -25.22
N LYS A 73 3.05 20.59 -24.43
CA LYS A 73 2.63 20.03 -23.14
C LYS A 73 2.07 18.60 -23.27
N VAL A 74 1.25 18.34 -24.30
CA VAL A 74 0.67 17.01 -24.54
C VAL A 74 1.75 16.02 -25.01
N ARG A 75 2.66 16.43 -25.90
CA ARG A 75 3.81 15.60 -26.31
C ARG A 75 4.70 15.25 -25.12
N GLN A 76 4.98 16.21 -24.23
CA GLN A 76 5.75 15.96 -23.03
C GLN A 76 5.07 14.94 -22.10
N LYS A 77 3.74 15.07 -21.91
CA LYS A 77 2.95 14.14 -21.09
C LYS A 77 2.96 12.72 -21.70
N LEU A 78 2.81 12.59 -23.02
CA LEU A 78 2.88 11.30 -23.73
C LEU A 78 4.26 10.64 -23.62
N ASN A 79 5.33 11.41 -23.77
CA ASN A 79 6.69 10.88 -23.61
C ASN A 79 6.96 10.42 -22.17
N TYR A 80 6.50 11.20 -21.19
CA TYR A 80 6.58 10.80 -19.77
C TYR A 80 5.76 9.54 -19.50
N ALA A 81 4.54 9.47 -20.03
CA ALA A 81 3.63 8.34 -19.88
C ALA A 81 4.25 7.06 -20.46
N LYS A 82 4.74 7.12 -21.70
CA LYS A 82 5.40 6.00 -22.39
C LYS A 82 6.59 5.45 -21.61
N LYS A 83 7.36 6.34 -20.97
CA LYS A 83 8.56 5.95 -20.23
C LYS A 83 8.28 5.47 -18.80
N ASN A 84 7.27 6.02 -18.13
CA ASN A 84 7.17 5.87 -16.67
C ASN A 84 5.87 5.23 -16.19
N TRP A 85 4.76 5.28 -16.93
CA TRP A 85 3.48 4.81 -16.38
C TRP A 85 3.43 3.29 -16.23
N ALA A 86 3.86 2.53 -17.24
CA ALA A 86 3.96 1.07 -17.18
C ALA A 86 4.91 0.59 -16.08
N ASP A 87 6.17 1.04 -16.11
CA ASP A 87 7.18 0.67 -15.11
C ASP A 87 6.76 1.02 -13.68
N ASN A 88 6.09 2.16 -13.48
CA ASN A 88 5.59 2.53 -12.16
C ASN A 88 4.41 1.64 -11.74
N LEU A 89 3.48 1.28 -12.63
CA LEU A 89 2.38 0.37 -12.30
C LEU A 89 2.91 -0.99 -11.83
N ASP A 90 3.88 -1.54 -12.53
CA ASP A 90 4.51 -2.82 -12.16
C ASP A 90 5.26 -2.71 -10.83
N LYS A 91 5.97 -1.60 -10.63
CA LYS A 91 6.61 -1.30 -9.34
C LYS A 91 5.59 -1.21 -8.21
N TYR A 92 4.49 -0.49 -8.39
CA TYR A 92 3.44 -0.38 -7.37
C TYR A 92 2.82 -1.73 -7.04
N LYS A 93 2.57 -2.58 -8.05
CA LYS A 93 2.06 -3.93 -7.85
C LYS A 93 2.99 -4.76 -6.93
N LYS A 94 4.29 -4.78 -7.23
CA LYS A 94 5.29 -5.44 -6.37
C LYS A 94 5.33 -4.85 -4.96
N GLN A 95 5.20 -3.53 -4.83
CA GLN A 95 5.16 -2.88 -3.52
C GLN A 95 3.90 -3.23 -2.72
N GLN A 96 2.75 -3.44 -3.37
CA GLN A 96 1.53 -3.92 -2.73
C GLN A 96 1.67 -5.34 -2.22
N GLU A 97 2.26 -6.21 -3.03
CA GLU A 97 2.54 -7.59 -2.65
C GLU A 97 3.41 -7.63 -1.39
N ILE A 98 4.46 -6.81 -1.30
CA ILE A 98 5.31 -6.73 -0.11
C ILE A 98 4.57 -6.17 1.11
N LEU A 99 3.68 -5.18 0.91
CA LEU A 99 3.00 -4.54 2.03
C LEU A 99 2.03 -5.49 2.74
N GLU A 100 1.38 -6.41 2.03
CA GLU A 100 0.43 -7.38 2.62
C GLU A 100 -0.61 -6.71 3.55
N GLY A 101 -1.06 -5.50 3.20
CA GLY A 101 -2.02 -4.72 4.00
C GLY A 101 -1.40 -3.83 5.10
N ARG A 102 -0.07 -3.85 5.27
CA ARG A 102 0.68 -2.89 6.09
C ARG A 102 0.70 -1.51 5.41
N ASN A 103 1.02 -0.47 6.18
CA ASN A 103 1.11 0.91 5.68
C ASN A 103 2.51 1.32 5.20
N SER A 104 3.55 0.57 5.58
CA SER A 104 4.94 0.88 5.25
C SER A 104 5.85 -0.33 5.44
N TYR A 105 7.02 -0.31 4.79
CA TYR A 105 8.10 -1.27 5.02
C TYR A 105 9.48 -0.63 4.80
N SER A 106 10.54 -1.21 5.38
CA SER A 106 11.92 -0.79 5.11
C SER A 106 12.45 -1.34 3.81
N LYS A 107 13.16 -0.52 3.04
CA LYS A 107 13.84 -0.98 1.81
C LYS A 107 14.89 -2.06 2.08
N THR A 108 15.53 -2.00 3.25
CA THR A 108 16.60 -2.93 3.63
C THR A 108 16.07 -4.17 4.34
N ASP A 109 14.88 -4.07 4.93
CA ASP A 109 14.23 -5.11 5.71
C ASP A 109 12.71 -5.00 5.47
N THR A 110 12.20 -5.77 4.52
CA THR A 110 10.81 -5.70 4.08
C THR A 110 9.81 -6.11 5.16
N ASP A 111 10.27 -6.78 6.21
CA ASP A 111 9.43 -7.26 7.30
C ASP A 111 9.24 -6.19 8.38
N ALA A 112 10.16 -5.22 8.46
CA ALA A 112 10.08 -4.11 9.40
C ALA A 112 9.13 -3.00 8.93
N THR A 113 8.24 -2.56 9.83
CA THR A 113 7.32 -1.43 9.60
C THR A 113 7.90 -0.14 10.19
N PHE A 114 7.62 1.02 9.58
CA PHE A 114 8.01 2.30 10.16
C PHE A 114 7.12 2.66 11.36
N MET A 115 7.74 2.76 12.53
CA MET A 115 7.07 3.05 13.80
C MET A 115 7.70 4.28 14.47
N ARG A 116 6.92 4.93 15.34
CA ARG A 116 7.45 5.99 16.19
C ARG A 116 8.13 5.35 17.40
N MET A 117 9.43 5.57 17.53
CA MET A 117 10.19 5.05 18.66
C MET A 117 9.90 5.86 19.93
N LYS A 118 9.93 5.20 21.09
CA LYS A 118 9.88 5.87 22.41
C LYS A 118 11.05 6.83 22.58
N GLU A 119 12.23 6.39 22.17
CA GLU A 119 13.45 7.21 22.17
C GLU A 119 13.57 7.99 20.85
N ASP A 120 13.24 9.28 20.93
CA ASP A 120 13.44 10.24 19.85
C ASP A 120 14.53 11.23 20.23
N HIS A 121 15.79 10.77 20.17
CA HIS A 121 16.96 11.58 20.56
C HIS A 121 17.04 12.91 19.81
N MET A 122 16.69 12.90 18.51
CA MET A 122 16.72 14.08 17.65
C MET A 122 15.48 14.95 17.79
N ARG A 123 14.47 14.53 18.57
CA ARG A 123 13.17 15.20 18.78
C ARG A 123 12.48 15.60 17.47
N ASN A 124 12.76 14.89 16.38
CA ASN A 124 12.27 15.21 15.04
C ASN A 124 11.04 14.37 14.65
N LYS A 125 10.55 13.53 15.58
CA LYS A 125 9.43 12.59 15.39
C LYS A 125 9.63 11.65 14.20
N GLN A 126 10.87 11.35 13.86
CA GLN A 126 11.19 10.49 12.73
C GLN A 126 10.73 9.06 13.01
N LEU A 127 9.99 8.49 12.06
CA LEU A 127 9.66 7.07 12.08
C LEU A 127 10.92 6.26 11.75
N LYS A 128 11.12 5.16 12.46
CA LYS A 128 12.21 4.22 12.22
C LYS A 128 11.65 2.83 11.93
N PRO A 129 12.30 2.04 11.06
CA PRO A 129 11.87 0.67 10.84
C PRO A 129 12.06 -0.12 12.12
N ALA A 130 10.99 -0.79 12.56
CA ALA A 130 10.94 -1.51 13.82
C ALA A 130 9.90 -2.63 13.76
N TYR A 131 9.92 -3.45 14.81
CA TYR A 131 9.01 -4.55 15.05
C TYR A 131 8.28 -4.29 16.37
N ASN A 132 6.97 -4.57 16.41
CA ASN A 132 6.22 -4.53 17.66
C ASN A 132 6.26 -5.92 18.33
N LEU A 133 7.15 -6.07 19.31
CA LEU A 133 7.33 -7.31 20.06
C LEU A 133 6.34 -7.35 21.24
N GLN A 134 5.51 -8.39 21.26
CA GLN A 134 4.64 -8.71 22.39
C GLN A 134 5.12 -9.94 23.14
N ILE A 135 5.00 -9.91 24.47
CA ILE A 135 5.50 -10.95 25.36
C ILE A 135 4.44 -11.29 26.41
N SER A 136 4.08 -12.57 26.49
CA SER A 136 3.26 -13.11 27.58
C SER A 136 4.15 -13.66 28.68
N THR A 137 3.82 -13.32 29.93
CA THR A 137 4.56 -13.79 31.10
C THR A 137 3.63 -14.36 32.17
N HIS A 138 4.13 -15.33 32.94
CA HIS A 138 3.44 -15.87 34.10
C HIS A 138 4.45 -16.30 35.16
N LYS A 139 4.25 -15.87 36.42
CA LYS A 139 5.12 -16.23 37.56
C LYS A 139 6.62 -16.05 37.26
N GLN A 140 6.99 -14.90 36.67
CA GLN A 140 8.36 -14.53 36.27
C GLN A 140 8.94 -15.33 35.09
N PHE A 141 8.15 -16.19 34.44
CA PHE A 141 8.55 -16.88 33.22
C PHE A 141 7.96 -16.20 31.99
N ILE A 142 8.74 -16.13 30.91
CA ILE A 142 8.24 -15.80 29.58
C ILE A 142 7.59 -17.07 29.01
N LEU A 143 6.31 -16.99 28.66
CA LEU A 143 5.57 -18.10 28.10
C LEU A 143 5.50 -18.04 26.58
N TYR A 144 5.35 -16.85 26.01
CA TYR A 144 5.18 -16.70 24.57
C TYR A 144 5.61 -15.32 24.11
N TYR A 145 6.01 -15.22 22.86
CA TYR A 145 6.30 -13.95 22.22
C TYR A 145 5.75 -13.96 20.80
N SER A 146 5.48 -12.78 20.27
CA SER A 146 5.09 -12.62 18.87
C SER A 146 5.52 -11.26 18.36
N ILE A 147 5.72 -11.17 17.05
CA ILE A 147 6.14 -9.94 16.40
C ILE A 147 5.01 -9.46 15.49
N HIS A 148 4.66 -8.18 15.60
CA HIS A 148 3.58 -7.58 14.84
C HIS A 148 4.07 -6.40 14.01
N PRO A 149 3.52 -6.21 12.80
CA PRO A 149 3.82 -5.05 11.98
C PRO A 149 3.06 -3.79 12.45
N ASN A 150 2.09 -3.92 13.36
CA ASN A 150 1.26 -2.84 13.85
C ASN A 150 2.02 -1.95 14.85
N PRO A 151 2.09 -0.62 14.63
CA PRO A 151 2.78 0.28 15.55
C PRO A 151 2.13 0.42 16.93
N THR A 152 0.85 0.07 17.07
CA THR A 152 0.07 0.17 18.31
C THR A 152 -0.39 -1.20 18.77
N ASP A 153 -0.47 -1.39 20.08
CA ASP A 153 -0.71 -2.70 20.70
C ASP A 153 -2.16 -3.19 20.55
N THR A 154 -3.11 -2.26 20.36
CA THR A 154 -4.55 -2.52 20.22
C THR A 154 -4.89 -3.68 19.26
N LYS A 155 -4.21 -3.78 18.11
CA LYS A 155 -4.51 -4.79 17.07
C LYS A 155 -3.67 -6.07 17.19
N THR A 156 -2.78 -6.14 18.17
CA THR A 156 -1.83 -7.25 18.31
C THR A 156 -2.33 -8.38 19.21
N LEU A 157 -3.35 -8.08 20.03
CA LEU A 157 -3.82 -9.01 21.05
C LEU A 157 -4.38 -10.29 20.46
N GLU A 158 -5.25 -10.18 19.46
CA GLU A 158 -5.93 -11.32 18.86
C GLU A 158 -4.95 -12.35 18.32
N SER A 159 -4.04 -11.92 17.45
CA SER A 159 -3.01 -12.77 16.85
C SER A 159 -2.01 -13.28 17.90
N HIS A 160 -1.69 -12.50 18.94
CA HIS A 160 -0.85 -12.97 20.03
C HIS A 160 -1.48 -14.10 20.84
N LEU A 161 -2.76 -13.96 21.22
CA LEU A 161 -3.49 -14.97 21.99
C LEU A 161 -3.74 -16.23 21.15
N GLN A 162 -4.08 -16.07 19.87
CA GLN A 162 -4.25 -17.19 18.96
C GLN A 162 -2.95 -17.98 18.82
N GLY A 163 -1.81 -17.32 18.58
CA GLY A 163 -0.53 -18.02 18.48
C GLY A 163 -0.10 -18.72 19.78
N PHE A 164 -0.45 -18.15 20.94
CA PHE A 164 -0.28 -18.82 22.22
C PHE A 164 -1.13 -20.10 22.32
N GLU A 165 -2.41 -20.01 21.98
CA GLU A 165 -3.35 -21.13 22.01
C GLU A 165 -2.93 -22.25 21.05
N GLU A 166 -2.44 -21.89 19.86
CA GLU A 166 -1.91 -22.83 18.87
C GLU A 166 -0.64 -23.53 19.37
N SER A 167 0.24 -22.79 20.04
CA SER A 167 1.52 -23.33 20.54
C SER A 167 1.35 -24.27 21.73
N TYR A 168 0.39 -23.99 22.62
CA TYR A 168 0.25 -24.69 23.90
C TYR A 168 -1.05 -25.49 24.04
N HIS A 169 -1.95 -25.40 23.06
CA HIS A 169 -3.30 -25.99 23.09
C HIS A 169 -4.07 -25.65 24.38
N LYS A 170 -3.85 -24.43 24.89
CA LYS A 170 -4.44 -23.93 26.14
C LYS A 170 -4.88 -22.49 25.98
N VAL A 171 -6.08 -22.21 26.47
CA VAL A 171 -6.64 -20.86 26.59
C VAL A 171 -6.28 -20.30 27.96
N GLN A 172 -5.92 -19.01 28.03
CA GLN A 172 -5.65 -18.38 29.33
C GLN A 172 -6.96 -18.11 30.07
N LYS A 173 -7.00 -18.42 31.38
CA LYS A 173 -8.18 -18.14 32.22
C LYS A 173 -8.30 -16.66 32.58
N GLU A 174 -7.15 -16.02 32.77
CA GLU A 174 -7.03 -14.63 33.17
C GLU A 174 -5.96 -13.98 32.30
N LEU A 175 -6.26 -12.78 31.83
CA LEU A 175 -5.36 -11.94 31.05
C LEU A 175 -5.28 -10.58 31.74
N VAL A 176 -4.05 -10.15 32.04
CA VAL A 176 -3.75 -8.81 32.54
C VAL A 176 -2.85 -8.15 31.50
N ALA A 177 -3.30 -7.03 30.97
CA ALA A 177 -2.59 -6.27 29.95
C ALA A 177 -2.67 -4.77 30.27
N ASP A 178 -1.81 -3.97 29.64
CA ASP A 178 -1.85 -2.51 29.80
C ASP A 178 -3.08 -1.87 29.12
N ALA A 179 -3.27 -0.58 29.36
CA ALA A 179 -4.38 0.19 28.79
C ALA A 179 -4.30 0.34 27.26
N GLY A 180 -3.13 0.15 26.65
CA GLY A 180 -2.93 0.18 25.20
C GLY A 180 -3.66 -0.94 24.47
N TYR A 181 -4.06 -1.99 25.17
CA TYR A 181 -4.92 -3.06 24.67
C TYR A 181 -6.41 -2.79 24.81
N GLY A 182 -6.81 -1.70 25.48
CA GLY A 182 -8.21 -1.37 25.73
C GLY A 182 -8.94 -0.89 24.47
N SER A 183 -9.53 -1.82 23.72
CA SER A 183 -10.42 -1.53 22.58
C SER A 183 -11.71 -2.35 22.68
N GLU A 184 -12.81 -1.81 22.13
CA GLU A 184 -14.09 -2.53 22.07
C GLU A 184 -13.96 -3.89 21.38
N GLU A 185 -13.16 -3.94 20.31
CA GLU A 185 -12.83 -5.16 19.56
C GLU A 185 -12.18 -6.21 20.46
N ASN A 186 -11.15 -5.82 21.25
CA ASN A 186 -10.48 -6.72 22.18
C ASN A 186 -11.41 -7.17 23.31
N TYR A 187 -12.26 -6.29 23.84
CA TYR A 187 -13.24 -6.70 24.85
C TYR A 187 -14.27 -7.70 24.30
N LYS A 188 -14.72 -7.52 23.06
CA LYS A 188 -15.62 -8.46 22.37
C LYS A 188 -14.94 -9.82 22.16
N LEU A 189 -13.68 -9.82 21.70
CA LEU A 189 -12.86 -11.02 21.55
C LEU A 189 -12.70 -11.79 22.86
N LEU A 190 -12.34 -11.10 23.94
CA LEU A 190 -12.16 -11.73 25.25
C LEU A 190 -13.48 -12.25 25.83
N LYS A 191 -14.60 -11.62 25.49
CA LYS A 191 -15.94 -12.08 25.88
C LYS A 191 -16.36 -13.34 25.13
N SER A 192 -16.00 -13.50 23.85
CA SER A 192 -16.34 -14.69 23.07
C SER A 192 -15.47 -15.92 23.40
N LYS A 193 -14.29 -15.70 23.99
CA LYS A 193 -13.37 -16.75 24.44
C LYS A 193 -13.62 -17.25 25.88
N LYS A 194 -14.60 -16.68 26.59
CA LYS A 194 -15.06 -17.16 27.90
C LYS A 194 -16.06 -18.30 27.77
#